data_AF-A0A526YZ53-F1
#
_entry.id   AF-A0A526YZ53-F1
#
_cell.length_a   1.000
_cell.length_b   1.000
_cell.length_c   1.000
_cell.angle_alpha   90.00
_cell.angle_beta   90.00
_cell.angle_gamma   90.00
#
_symmetry.space_group_name_H-M   'P 1'
#
loop_
_entity.id
_entity.type
_entity.pdbx_description
1 polymer ?
#
loop_
_entity_poly.entity_id
_entity_poly.type
_entity_poly.pdbx_seq_one_letter_code
_entity_poly.pdbx_strand_id
1 'polypeptide(L)'
;MTQAGNIPQKRPLARIGAFVAERRRLVRDYLSAISGAGGRLVFSLAYFIALANTLSIAEFGMFATASAAGVMLSRILAFGFISALYRTATIRPNLIGTFTAGFLLFGAISLPLLAAASYGVYLVFFAGTVPLSVFAAIVFAEALLWRPVEVALIVNNGLGKFGRAALLTILATALRALGAVLFMFAAQPTIGAWSWYYIGTNAASLLIAFGFFYPRQRLRLRLALYVRRLADSIYVAGAEVLFYLQMEFDKLLVLAIGGPHLAGIYAIIMRLVDLTAIPIRTFSMMLVQRMM
;
A
#
# COMPACT_ATOMS: atom_id res chain seq x y z
N MET A 1 -59.64 13.27 -40.37
CA MET A 1 -59.60 12.94 -38.93
C MET A 1 -58.88 11.61 -38.77
N THR A 2 -57.60 11.64 -38.40
CA THR A 2 -56.78 10.44 -38.17
C THR A 2 -56.13 10.60 -36.80
N GLN A 3 -56.55 9.73 -35.87
CA GLN A 3 -56.11 9.71 -34.48
C GLN A 3 -54.62 9.36 -34.41
N ALA A 4 -53.81 10.30 -33.90
CA ALA A 4 -52.43 10.03 -33.51
C ALA A 4 -52.46 9.19 -32.21
N GLY A 5 -52.18 7.90 -32.35
CA GLY A 5 -52.10 6.96 -31.25
C GLY A 5 -51.01 7.33 -30.25
N ASN A 6 -51.41 7.30 -28.98
CA ASN A 6 -50.58 7.45 -27.78
C ASN A 6 -49.24 6.71 -27.88
N ILE A 7 -48.13 7.45 -27.90
CA ILE A 7 -46.80 6.92 -27.55
C ILE A 7 -46.70 7.00 -26.03
N PRO A 8 -46.72 5.87 -25.28
CA PRO A 8 -46.53 5.93 -23.85
C PRO A 8 -45.11 6.39 -23.54
N GLN A 9 -44.99 7.60 -22.96
CA GLN A 9 -43.76 8.08 -22.33
C GLN A 9 -43.35 7.11 -21.21
N LYS A 10 -42.54 6.09 -21.55
CA LYS A 10 -41.89 5.23 -20.56
C LYS A 10 -40.92 6.09 -19.78
N ARG A 11 -41.31 6.46 -18.56
CA ARG A 11 -40.52 7.25 -17.60
C ARG A 11 -39.08 6.71 -17.53
N PRO A 12 -38.04 7.54 -17.68
CA PRO A 12 -36.64 7.09 -17.71
C PRO A 12 -36.24 6.32 -16.44
N LEU A 13 -36.86 6.64 -15.30
CA LEU A 13 -36.68 5.94 -14.03
C LEU A 13 -37.13 4.46 -14.07
N ALA A 14 -38.13 4.12 -14.88
CA ALA A 14 -38.59 2.73 -15.03
C ALA A 14 -37.59 1.88 -15.86
N ARG A 15 -36.86 2.49 -16.81
CA ARG A 15 -35.76 1.83 -17.53
C ARG A 15 -34.55 1.60 -16.63
N ILE A 16 -34.22 2.56 -15.76
CA ILE A 16 -33.16 2.40 -14.76
C ILE A 16 -33.53 1.27 -13.79
N GLY A 17 -34.77 1.23 -13.30
CA GLY A 17 -35.26 0.17 -12.42
C GLY A 17 -35.19 -1.23 -13.05
N ALA A 18 -35.61 -1.38 -14.31
CA ALA A 18 -35.54 -2.65 -15.04
C ALA A 18 -34.09 -3.09 -15.32
N PHE A 19 -33.22 -2.15 -15.70
CA PHE A 19 -31.80 -2.41 -15.96
C PHE A 19 -31.02 -2.77 -14.68
N VAL A 20 -31.32 -2.10 -13.56
CA VAL A 20 -30.76 -2.41 -12.23
C VAL A 20 -31.28 -3.74 -11.70
N ALA A 21 -32.52 -4.12 -12.01
CA ALA A 21 -33.08 -5.43 -11.66
C ALA A 21 -32.43 -6.58 -12.45
N GLU A 22 -32.20 -6.39 -13.75
CA GLU A 22 -31.55 -7.36 -14.63
C GLU A 22 -30.04 -7.50 -14.32
N ARG A 23 -29.39 -6.42 -13.89
CA ARG A 23 -27.98 -6.40 -13.46
C ARG A 23 -27.80 -6.38 -11.94
N ARG A 24 -28.81 -6.79 -11.16
CA ARG A 24 -28.80 -6.71 -9.68
C ARG A 24 -27.62 -7.46 -9.06
N ARG A 25 -27.22 -8.58 -9.66
CA ARG A 25 -26.04 -9.34 -9.24
C ARG A 25 -24.75 -8.55 -9.47
N LEU A 26 -24.59 -7.96 -10.65
CA LEU A 26 -23.47 -7.05 -10.98
C LEU A 26 -23.40 -5.84 -10.06
N VAL A 27 -24.53 -5.19 -9.79
CA VAL A 27 -24.60 -4.01 -8.92
C VAL A 27 -24.25 -4.40 -7.48
N ARG A 28 -24.74 -5.55 -7.01
CA ARG A 28 -24.38 -6.09 -5.69
C ARG A 28 -22.90 -6.45 -5.61
N ASP A 29 -22.35 -7.09 -6.63
CA ASP A 29 -20.94 -7.48 -6.69
C ASP A 29 -20.03 -6.24 -6.77
N TYR A 30 -20.43 -5.22 -7.55
CA TYR A 30 -19.76 -3.92 -7.61
C TYR A 30 -19.83 -3.18 -6.26
N LEU A 31 -21.00 -3.13 -5.62
CA LEU A 31 -21.17 -2.51 -4.30
C LEU A 31 -20.42 -3.27 -3.21
N SER A 32 -20.32 -4.60 -3.30
CA SER A 32 -19.54 -5.43 -2.38
C SER A 32 -18.03 -5.28 -2.59
N ALA A 33 -17.57 -5.15 -3.84
CA ALA A 33 -16.18 -4.85 -4.15
C ALA A 33 -15.80 -3.44 -3.68
N ILE A 34 -16.70 -2.48 -3.87
CA ILE A 34 -16.56 -1.11 -3.38
C ILE A 34 -16.64 -1.04 -1.87
N SER A 35 -17.44 -1.84 -1.17
CA SER A 35 -17.54 -1.75 0.30
C SER A 35 -16.24 -2.22 0.99
N GLY A 36 -15.62 -3.29 0.47
CA GLY A 36 -14.31 -3.76 0.93
C GLY A 36 -13.17 -2.76 0.65
N ALA A 37 -13.17 -2.14 -0.54
CA ALA A 37 -12.27 -1.02 -0.83
C ALA A 37 -12.63 0.22 0.02
N GLY A 38 -13.91 0.47 0.24
CA GLY A 38 -14.50 1.62 0.92
C GLY A 38 -14.06 1.76 2.37
N GLY A 39 -14.02 0.65 3.12
CA GLY A 39 -13.51 0.67 4.50
C GLY A 39 -12.06 1.15 4.58
N ARG A 40 -11.18 0.63 3.72
CA ARG A 40 -9.78 1.09 3.62
C ARG A 40 -9.69 2.56 3.23
N LEU A 41 -10.59 3.03 2.36
CA LEU A 41 -10.58 4.40 1.87
C LEU A 41 -11.00 5.41 2.93
N VAL A 42 -12.01 5.10 3.72
CA VAL A 42 -12.44 5.98 4.83
C VAL A 42 -11.26 6.20 5.78
N PHE A 43 -10.55 5.13 6.18
CA PHE A 43 -9.37 5.29 7.04
C PHE A 43 -8.20 5.98 6.34
N SER A 44 -7.98 5.72 5.05
CA SER A 44 -6.94 6.42 4.27
C SER A 44 -7.22 7.91 4.14
N LEU A 45 -8.50 8.28 4.00
CA LEU A 45 -8.94 9.66 3.94
C LEU A 45 -8.83 10.34 5.30
N ALA A 46 -9.27 9.67 6.38
CA ALA A 46 -9.12 10.17 7.75
C ALA A 46 -7.65 10.39 8.10
N TYR A 47 -6.78 9.43 7.75
CA TYR A 47 -5.33 9.55 7.87
C TYR A 47 -4.77 10.78 7.13
N PHE A 48 -5.16 10.95 5.86
CA PHE A 48 -4.74 12.07 5.04
C PHE A 48 -5.21 13.41 5.61
N ILE A 49 -6.49 13.53 5.96
CA ILE A 49 -7.08 14.75 6.52
C ILE A 49 -6.40 15.10 7.85
N ALA A 50 -6.20 14.11 8.74
CA ALA A 50 -5.52 14.34 10.00
C ALA A 50 -4.11 14.92 9.76
N LEU A 51 -3.28 14.25 8.96
CA LEU A 51 -1.92 14.74 8.70
C LEU A 51 -1.87 16.10 8.00
N ALA A 52 -2.70 16.32 6.98
CA ALA A 52 -2.72 17.58 6.24
C ALA A 52 -3.19 18.77 7.08
N ASN A 53 -3.99 18.54 8.14
CA ASN A 53 -4.41 19.58 9.08
C ASN A 53 -3.44 19.75 10.26
N THR A 54 -2.55 18.78 10.51
CA THR A 54 -1.63 18.84 11.65
C THR A 54 -0.25 19.35 11.24
N LEU A 55 0.29 18.84 10.13
CA LEU A 55 1.58 19.24 9.61
C LEU A 55 1.43 20.45 8.68
N SER A 56 2.46 21.29 8.63
CA SER A 56 2.55 22.31 7.59
C SER A 56 2.58 21.65 6.19
N ILE A 57 2.16 22.38 5.15
CA ILE A 57 2.19 21.88 3.77
C ILE A 57 3.59 21.39 3.38
N ALA A 58 4.63 22.11 3.81
CA ALA A 58 6.02 21.74 3.57
C ALA A 58 6.40 20.42 4.26
N GLU A 59 6.07 20.25 5.54
CA GLU A 59 6.34 19.00 6.28
C GLU A 59 5.54 17.83 5.76
N PHE A 60 4.29 18.06 5.37
CA PHE A 60 3.49 17.05 4.70
C PHE A 60 4.12 16.61 3.37
N GLY A 61 4.62 17.56 2.57
CA GLY A 61 5.35 17.28 1.33
C GLY A 61 6.62 16.46 1.57
N MET A 62 7.43 16.86 2.54
CA MET A 62 8.64 16.11 2.93
C MET A 62 8.30 14.68 3.36
N PHE A 63 7.28 14.50 4.19
CA PHE A 63 6.83 13.18 4.64
C PHE A 63 6.29 12.34 3.48
N ALA A 64 5.42 12.90 2.64
CA ALA A 64 4.80 12.18 1.52
C ALA A 64 5.87 11.69 0.54
N THR A 65 6.84 12.53 0.20
CA THR A 65 7.93 12.17 -0.70
C THR A 65 8.92 11.19 -0.06
N ALA A 66 9.22 11.33 1.24
CA ALA A 66 10.06 10.36 1.97
C ALA A 66 9.38 8.99 2.13
N SER A 67 8.07 8.95 2.39
CA SER A 67 7.27 7.71 2.45
C SER A 67 7.23 7.04 1.07
N ALA A 68 7.02 7.80 -0.01
CA ALA A 68 7.09 7.29 -1.37
C ALA A 68 8.47 6.66 -1.70
N ALA A 69 9.55 7.36 -1.34
CA ALA A 69 10.92 6.82 -1.44
C ALA A 69 11.07 5.54 -0.62
N GLY A 70 10.56 5.50 0.61
CA GLY A 70 10.58 4.32 1.47
C GLY A 70 9.82 3.13 0.88
N VAL A 71 8.65 3.36 0.27
CA VAL A 71 7.87 2.32 -0.43
C VAL A 71 8.68 1.76 -1.60
N MET A 72 9.30 2.61 -2.41
CA MET A 72 10.18 2.18 -3.51
C MET A 72 11.39 1.39 -2.99
N LEU A 73 12.11 1.91 -2.00
CA LEU A 73 13.30 1.27 -1.43
C LEU A 73 12.97 -0.05 -0.72
N SER A 74 11.79 -0.17 -0.12
CA SER A 74 11.33 -1.42 0.51
C SER A 74 11.28 -2.63 -0.44
N ARG A 75 11.25 -2.39 -1.76
CA ARG A 75 11.28 -3.46 -2.77
C ARG A 75 12.63 -4.19 -2.83
N ILE A 76 13.70 -3.56 -2.35
CA ILE A 76 15.04 -4.18 -2.22
C ILE A 76 15.06 -5.25 -1.11
N LEU A 77 14.19 -5.11 -0.09
CA LEU A 77 14.18 -6.00 1.07
C LEU A 77 14.00 -7.46 0.63
N ALA A 78 14.86 -8.32 1.19
CA ALA A 78 14.89 -9.75 0.93
C ALA A 78 15.05 -10.10 -0.56
N PHE A 79 15.59 -9.20 -1.38
CA PHE A 79 15.85 -9.42 -2.80
C PHE A 79 14.62 -9.95 -3.56
N GLY A 80 13.43 -9.43 -3.27
CA GLY A 80 12.19 -9.84 -3.95
C GLY A 80 11.68 -11.25 -3.60
N PHE A 81 12.24 -11.90 -2.57
CA PHE A 81 11.88 -13.28 -2.16
C PHE A 81 10.41 -13.44 -1.70
N ILE A 82 9.69 -12.32 -1.56
CA ILE A 82 8.24 -12.27 -1.34
C ILE A 82 7.49 -12.99 -2.46
N SER A 83 7.94 -12.88 -3.72
CA SER A 83 7.36 -13.59 -4.86
C SER A 83 7.47 -15.12 -4.71
N ALA A 84 8.61 -15.61 -4.24
CA ALA A 84 8.83 -17.03 -3.95
C ALA A 84 7.94 -17.50 -2.79
N LEU A 85 7.74 -16.66 -1.77
CA LEU A 85 6.87 -16.94 -0.64
C LEU A 85 5.39 -16.98 -1.05
N TYR A 86 4.93 -16.05 -1.92
CA TYR A 86 3.58 -16.07 -2.49
C TYR A 86 3.31 -17.37 -3.27
N ARG A 87 4.21 -17.71 -4.20
CA ARG A 87 4.10 -18.94 -5.00
C ARG A 87 4.04 -20.19 -4.11
N THR A 88 4.83 -20.22 -3.03
CA THR A 88 4.79 -21.31 -2.05
C THR A 88 3.48 -21.34 -1.29
N ALA A 89 2.95 -20.18 -0.88
CA ALA A 89 1.67 -20.12 -0.18
C ALA A 89 0.52 -20.68 -1.03
N THR A 90 0.57 -20.49 -2.36
CA THR A 90 -0.44 -21.04 -3.29
C THR A 90 -0.25 -22.52 -3.60
N ILE A 91 0.98 -22.96 -3.91
CA ILE A 91 1.22 -24.30 -4.45
C ILE A 91 1.61 -25.32 -3.36
N ARG A 92 2.38 -24.92 -2.36
CA ARG A 92 2.90 -25.81 -1.31
C ARG A 92 2.82 -25.15 0.09
N PRO A 93 1.62 -25.00 0.67
CA PRO A 93 1.41 -24.34 1.96
C PRO A 93 2.29 -24.88 3.10
N ASN A 94 2.59 -26.18 3.09
CA ASN A 94 3.42 -26.84 4.11
C ASN A 94 4.85 -26.32 4.19
N LEU A 95 5.34 -25.64 3.14
CA LEU A 95 6.68 -25.05 3.08
C LEU A 95 6.72 -23.58 3.48
N ILE A 96 5.59 -22.96 3.85
CA ILE A 96 5.53 -21.54 4.24
C ILE A 96 6.58 -21.26 5.31
N GLY A 97 6.63 -22.02 6.41
CA GLY A 97 7.61 -21.78 7.48
C GLY A 97 9.08 -21.84 7.03
N THR A 98 9.38 -22.65 6.00
CA THR A 98 10.73 -22.71 5.42
C THR A 98 11.03 -21.48 4.57
N PHE A 99 10.06 -21.01 3.79
CA PHE A 99 10.21 -19.81 2.96
C PHE A 99 10.13 -18.51 3.76
N THR A 100 9.40 -18.47 4.87
CA THR A 100 9.42 -17.36 5.83
C THR A 100 10.80 -17.22 6.45
N ALA A 101 11.43 -18.33 6.83
CA ALA A 101 12.80 -18.32 7.34
C ALA A 101 13.80 -17.81 6.29
N GLY A 102 13.61 -18.19 5.01
CA GLY A 102 14.38 -17.66 3.88
C GLY A 102 14.17 -16.15 3.68
N PHE A 103 12.93 -15.67 3.76
CA PHE A 103 12.62 -14.24 3.70
C PHE A 103 13.30 -13.46 4.83
N LEU A 104 13.29 -13.97 6.06
CA LEU A 104 13.99 -13.32 7.18
C LEU A 104 15.51 -13.30 6.99
N LEU A 105 16.08 -14.42 6.54
CA LEU A 105 17.52 -14.53 6.25
C LEU A 105 17.94 -13.53 5.16
N PHE A 106 17.26 -13.54 4.02
CA PHE A 106 17.57 -12.59 2.95
C PHE A 106 17.21 -11.16 3.31
N GLY A 107 16.19 -10.95 4.15
CA GLY A 107 15.86 -9.65 4.73
C GLY A 107 17.07 -9.08 5.48
N ALA A 108 17.65 -9.86 6.39
CA ALA A 108 18.86 -9.48 7.12
C ALA A 108 20.06 -9.23 6.19
N ILE A 109 20.29 -10.10 5.21
CA ILE A 109 21.40 -9.95 4.24
C ILE A 109 21.21 -8.72 3.34
N SER A 110 19.96 -8.35 3.03
CA SER A 110 19.65 -7.18 2.20
C SER A 110 19.77 -5.85 2.94
N LEU A 111 19.89 -5.83 4.27
CA LEU A 111 19.92 -4.59 5.07
C LEU A 111 21.07 -3.65 4.68
N PRO A 112 22.33 -4.11 4.49
CA PRO A 112 23.41 -3.21 4.08
C PRO A 112 23.17 -2.57 2.72
N LEU A 113 22.65 -3.35 1.76
CA LEU A 113 22.30 -2.83 0.43
C LEU A 113 21.15 -1.82 0.51
N LEU A 114 20.10 -2.15 1.27
CA LEU A 114 18.97 -1.25 1.51
C LEU A 114 19.43 0.06 2.17
N ALA A 115 20.30 -0.02 3.19
CA ALA A 115 20.84 1.15 3.87
C ALA A 115 21.69 2.01 2.92
N ALA A 116 22.59 1.40 2.13
CA ALA A 116 23.41 2.10 1.15
C ALA A 116 22.56 2.79 0.07
N ALA A 117 21.57 2.08 -0.49
CA ALA A 117 20.66 2.64 -1.48
C ALA A 117 19.80 3.77 -0.88
N SER A 118 19.30 3.60 0.34
CA SER A 118 18.52 4.63 1.04
C SER A 118 19.37 5.87 1.32
N TYR A 119 20.63 5.69 1.73
CA TYR A 119 21.55 6.80 1.93
C TYR A 119 21.90 7.52 0.62
N GLY A 120 22.07 6.78 -0.48
CA GLY A 120 22.23 7.38 -1.81
C GLY A 120 21.04 8.25 -2.20
N VAL A 121 19.81 7.74 -2.05
CA VAL A 121 18.58 8.52 -2.29
C VAL A 121 18.49 9.74 -1.37
N TYR A 122 18.88 9.59 -0.10
CA TYR A 122 18.92 10.70 0.85
C TYR A 122 19.85 11.83 0.36
N LEU A 123 21.08 11.50 -0.03
CA LEU A 123 22.05 12.48 -0.51
C LEU A 123 21.58 13.22 -1.75
N VAL A 124 20.92 12.52 -2.68
CA VAL A 124 20.47 13.12 -3.96
C VAL A 124 19.24 14.01 -3.77
N PHE A 125 18.27 13.61 -2.94
CA PHE A 125 16.94 14.26 -2.92
C PHE A 125 16.59 14.96 -1.60
N PHE A 126 17.18 14.56 -0.48
CA PHE A 126 16.69 14.93 0.86
C PHE A 126 17.72 15.64 1.77
N ALA A 127 19.02 15.58 1.45
CA ALA A 127 20.07 16.11 2.34
C ALA A 127 19.91 17.59 2.71
N GLY A 128 19.35 18.40 1.80
CA GLY A 128 19.09 19.83 2.04
C GLY A 128 17.73 20.15 2.64
N THR A 129 16.82 19.17 2.79
CA THR A 129 15.42 19.42 3.14
C THR A 129 14.96 18.67 4.39
N VAL A 130 15.40 17.41 4.56
CA VAL A 130 14.95 16.54 5.65
C VAL A 130 16.15 16.09 6.50
N PRO A 131 16.06 16.14 7.84
CA PRO A 131 17.08 15.54 8.69
C PRO A 131 17.22 14.04 8.44
N LEU A 132 18.46 13.54 8.39
CA LEU A 132 18.74 12.11 8.14
C LEU A 132 17.98 11.18 9.10
N SER A 133 17.84 11.58 10.37
CA SER A 133 17.11 10.81 11.37
C SER A 133 15.64 10.60 11.00
N VAL A 134 14.98 11.65 10.50
CA VAL A 134 13.57 11.61 10.08
C VAL A 134 13.41 10.75 8.82
N PHE A 135 14.28 10.97 7.83
CA PHE A 135 14.26 10.16 6.61
C PHE A 135 14.48 8.67 6.92
N ALA A 136 15.50 8.36 7.73
CA ALA A 136 15.79 7.00 8.15
C ALA A 136 14.63 6.37 8.94
N ALA A 137 13.96 7.11 9.82
CA ALA A 137 12.80 6.64 10.57
C ALA A 137 11.63 6.28 9.64
N ILE A 138 11.37 7.10 8.61
CA ILE A 138 10.31 6.84 7.62
C ILE A 138 10.66 5.62 6.77
N VAL A 139 11.88 5.54 6.24
CA VAL A 139 12.35 4.38 5.46
C VAL A 139 12.32 3.11 6.30
N PHE A 140 12.73 3.18 7.56
CA PHE A 140 12.64 2.07 8.50
C PHE A 140 11.20 1.57 8.66
N ALA A 141 10.24 2.50 8.84
CA ALA A 141 8.84 2.15 8.97
C ALA A 141 8.28 1.48 7.70
N GLU A 142 8.60 1.99 6.51
CA GLU A 142 8.13 1.39 5.24
C GLU A 142 8.80 0.06 4.93
N ALA A 143 10.13 0.01 5.04
CA ALA A 143 10.91 -1.13 4.61
C ALA A 143 10.91 -2.27 5.62
N LEU A 144 11.02 -2.00 6.93
CA LEU A 144 11.19 -3.07 7.92
C LEU A 144 9.92 -3.41 8.70
N LEU A 145 8.95 -2.49 8.77
CA LEU A 145 7.70 -2.75 9.48
C LEU A 145 6.54 -3.02 8.52
N TRP A 146 6.33 -2.15 7.55
CA TRP A 146 5.22 -2.31 6.61
C TRP A 146 5.43 -3.42 5.58
N ARG A 147 6.62 -3.54 4.99
CA ARG A 147 6.88 -4.59 3.98
C ARG A 147 6.61 -6.01 4.50
N PRO A 148 6.96 -6.40 5.74
CA PRO A 148 6.53 -7.70 6.28
C PRO A 148 5.02 -7.82 6.56
N VAL A 149 4.31 -6.71 6.82
CA VAL A 149 2.83 -6.72 6.86
C VAL A 149 2.28 -7.08 5.47
N GLU A 150 2.85 -6.52 4.40
CA GLU A 150 2.50 -6.91 3.01
C GLU A 150 2.76 -8.39 2.77
N VAL A 151 3.84 -8.94 3.31
CA VAL A 151 4.11 -10.39 3.26
C VAL A 151 3.00 -11.21 3.91
N ALA A 152 2.52 -10.80 5.09
CA ALA A 152 1.40 -11.48 5.74
C ALA A 152 0.11 -11.42 4.90
N LEU A 153 -0.15 -10.30 4.24
CA LEU A 153 -1.27 -10.13 3.31
C LEU A 153 -1.16 -11.08 2.11
N ILE A 154 0.00 -11.08 1.46
CA ILE A 154 0.28 -11.90 0.29
C ILE A 154 0.20 -13.38 0.61
N VAL A 155 0.72 -13.83 1.77
CA VAL A 155 0.61 -15.22 2.21
C VAL A 155 -0.83 -15.62 2.47
N ASN A 156 -1.63 -14.77 3.13
CA ASN A 156 -3.06 -15.06 3.35
C ASN A 156 -3.83 -15.13 2.02
N ASN A 157 -3.52 -14.25 1.07
CA ASN A 157 -4.08 -14.30 -0.29
C ASN A 157 -3.65 -15.59 -1.02
N GLY A 158 -2.38 -15.98 -0.92
CA GLY A 158 -1.87 -17.22 -1.51
C GLY A 158 -2.56 -18.47 -0.96
N LEU A 159 -2.94 -18.46 0.33
CA LEU A 159 -3.72 -19.50 0.98
C LEU A 159 -5.23 -19.47 0.67
N GLY A 160 -5.70 -18.55 -0.18
CA GLY A 160 -7.12 -18.36 -0.47
C GLY A 160 -7.93 -17.70 0.67
N LYS A 161 -7.26 -17.18 1.71
CA LYS A 161 -7.88 -16.53 2.88
C LYS A 161 -8.07 -15.02 2.65
N PHE A 162 -8.72 -14.66 1.55
CA PHE A 162 -8.88 -13.27 1.10
C PHE A 162 -9.55 -12.36 2.15
N GLY A 163 -10.54 -12.87 2.88
CA GLY A 163 -11.20 -12.11 3.96
C GLY A 163 -10.26 -11.72 5.10
N ARG A 164 -9.31 -12.60 5.48
CA ARG A 164 -8.29 -12.29 6.49
C ARG A 164 -7.31 -11.25 5.99
N ALA A 165 -6.89 -11.34 4.73
CA ALA A 165 -6.00 -10.34 4.12
C ALA A 165 -6.69 -8.97 4.02
N ALA A 166 -7.96 -8.93 3.58
CA ALA A 166 -8.74 -7.70 3.53
C ALA A 166 -8.88 -7.06 4.93
N LEU A 167 -9.25 -7.86 5.94
CA LEU A 167 -9.36 -7.38 7.32
C LEU A 167 -8.02 -6.84 7.86
N LEU A 168 -6.91 -7.56 7.63
CA LEU A 168 -5.58 -7.08 8.05
C LEU A 168 -5.23 -5.74 7.37
N THR A 169 -5.53 -5.59 6.08
CA THR A 169 -5.27 -4.34 5.36
C THR A 169 -6.07 -3.18 5.95
N ILE A 170 -7.35 -3.40 6.23
CA ILE A 170 -8.23 -2.40 6.84
C ILE A 170 -7.73 -2.02 8.24
N LEU A 171 -7.44 -3.01 9.09
CA LEU A 171 -6.93 -2.78 10.45
C LEU A 171 -5.60 -2.02 10.45
N ALA A 172 -4.66 -2.38 9.57
CA ALA A 172 -3.37 -1.71 9.50
C ALA A 172 -3.52 -0.25 9.00
N THR A 173 -4.44 -0.01 8.07
CA THR A 173 -4.78 1.36 7.62
C THR A 173 -5.46 2.16 8.74
N ALA A 174 -6.37 1.52 9.49
CA ALA A 174 -7.04 2.13 10.63
C ALA A 174 -6.07 2.48 11.76
N LEU A 175 -5.05 1.64 12.02
CA LEU A 175 -4.00 1.93 13.00
C LEU A 175 -3.18 3.17 12.59
N ARG A 176 -2.77 3.27 11.32
CA ARG A 176 -2.08 4.48 10.82
C ARG A 176 -2.96 5.72 10.97
N ALA A 177 -4.25 5.62 10.64
CA ALA A 177 -5.22 6.71 10.81
C ALA A 177 -5.38 7.11 12.29
N LEU A 178 -5.50 6.13 13.19
CA LEU A 178 -5.59 6.37 14.63
C LEU A 178 -4.32 7.04 15.16
N GLY A 179 -3.13 6.61 14.72
CA GLY A 179 -1.90 7.29 15.10
C GLY A 179 -1.80 8.72 14.58
N ALA A 180 -2.31 9.00 13.37
CA ALA A 180 -2.40 10.38 12.86
C ALA A 180 -3.36 11.23 13.69
N VAL A 181 -4.50 10.69 14.14
CA VAL A 181 -5.42 11.39 15.05
C VAL A 181 -4.78 11.60 16.42
N LEU A 182 -4.09 10.61 16.98
CA LEU A 182 -3.35 10.79 18.25
C LEU A 182 -2.25 11.85 18.12
N PHE A 183 -1.59 11.91 16.96
CA PHE A 183 -0.58 12.92 16.66
C PHE A 183 -1.14 14.34 16.61
N MET A 184 -2.44 14.54 16.31
CA MET A 184 -3.08 15.87 16.39
C MET A 184 -3.02 16.48 17.79
N PHE A 185 -2.90 15.65 18.83
CA PHE A 185 -2.78 16.08 20.22
C PHE A 185 -1.34 16.20 20.70
N ALA A 186 -0.36 16.02 19.81
CA ALA A 186 1.05 16.16 20.16
C ALA A 186 1.41 17.63 20.43
N ALA A 187 2.22 17.87 21.46
CA ALA A 187 2.61 19.23 21.86
C ALA A 187 3.41 19.99 20.79
N GLN A 188 4.12 19.28 19.91
CA GLN A 188 4.87 19.84 18.79
C GLN A 188 4.54 19.06 17.51
N PRO A 189 3.71 19.61 16.61
CA PRO A 189 3.28 18.92 15.38
C PRO A 189 4.38 19.02 14.31
N THR A 190 5.52 18.40 14.57
CA THR A 190 6.65 18.37 13.62
C THR A 190 6.72 17.03 12.90
N ILE A 191 7.35 17.01 11.72
CA ILE A 191 7.63 15.76 10.99
C ILE A 191 8.46 14.77 11.84
N GLY A 192 9.33 15.28 12.70
CA GLY A 192 10.13 14.46 13.61
C GLY A 192 9.27 13.72 14.63
N ALA A 193 8.35 14.43 15.30
CA ALA A 193 7.39 13.81 16.21
C ALA A 193 6.50 12.80 15.47
N TRP A 194 5.98 13.16 14.29
CA TRP A 194 5.17 12.26 13.47
C TRP A 194 5.89 10.96 13.12
N SER A 195 7.19 11.00 12.81
CA SER A 195 7.95 9.80 12.45
C SER A 195 7.93 8.71 13.53
N TRP A 196 7.86 9.08 14.81
CA TRP A 196 7.73 8.13 15.92
C TRP A 196 6.34 7.50 16.02
N TYR A 197 5.28 8.30 15.86
CA TYR A 197 3.91 7.77 15.76
C TYR A 197 3.78 6.85 14.54
N TYR A 198 4.45 7.21 13.44
CA TYR A 198 4.47 6.41 12.22
C TYR A 198 5.15 5.06 12.43
N ILE A 199 6.30 5.03 13.11
CA ILE A 199 6.95 3.78 13.52
C ILE A 199 6.03 2.97 14.44
N GLY A 200 5.45 3.60 15.46
CA GLY A 200 4.60 2.92 16.44
C GLY A 200 3.38 2.24 15.80
N THR A 201 2.68 2.94 14.90
CA THR A 201 1.52 2.38 14.19
C THR A 201 1.89 1.25 13.24
N ASN A 202 3.04 1.35 12.55
CA ASN A 202 3.54 0.28 11.70
C ASN A 202 4.03 -0.93 12.50
N ALA A 203 4.67 -0.70 13.65
CA ALA A 203 5.08 -1.77 14.56
C ALA A 203 3.85 -2.50 15.14
N ALA A 204 2.83 -1.76 15.57
CA ALA A 204 1.55 -2.35 15.99
C ALA A 204 0.90 -3.18 14.87
N SER A 205 0.92 -2.66 13.63
CA SER A 205 0.41 -3.39 12.45
C SER A 205 1.19 -4.68 12.21
N LEU A 206 2.52 -4.65 12.34
CA LEU A 206 3.39 -5.81 12.23
C LEU A 206 3.09 -6.87 13.30
N LEU A 207 2.95 -6.44 14.56
CA LEU A 207 2.63 -7.33 15.68
C LEU A 207 1.26 -8.00 15.48
N ILE A 208 0.25 -7.26 15.02
CA ILE A 208 -1.06 -7.83 14.71
C ILE A 208 -0.97 -8.79 13.53
N ALA A 209 -0.24 -8.42 12.47
CA ALA A 209 -0.06 -9.24 11.29
C ALA A 209 0.53 -10.61 11.64
N PHE A 210 1.63 -10.65 12.39
CA PHE A 210 2.30 -11.92 12.75
C PHE A 210 1.69 -12.62 13.97
N GLY A 211 1.05 -11.88 14.89
CA GLY A 211 0.39 -12.45 16.07
C GLY A 211 -0.92 -13.16 15.75
N PHE A 212 -1.75 -12.59 14.87
CA PHE A 212 -3.12 -13.08 14.61
C PHE A 212 -3.36 -13.55 13.17
N PHE A 213 -2.72 -12.92 12.17
CA PHE A 213 -3.05 -13.16 10.76
C PHE A 213 -2.08 -14.10 10.05
N TYR A 214 -0.83 -14.16 10.47
CA TYR A 214 0.16 -15.04 9.86
C TYR A 214 -0.07 -16.49 10.30
N PRO A 215 0.01 -17.48 9.38
CA PRO A 215 -0.14 -18.87 9.75
C PRO A 215 0.96 -19.28 10.75
N ARG A 216 0.57 -19.92 11.86
CA ARG A 216 1.53 -20.47 12.82
C ARG A 216 2.33 -21.58 12.16
N GLN A 217 3.63 -21.37 11.96
CA GLN A 217 4.51 -22.30 11.28
C GLN A 217 5.84 -22.38 12.03
N ARG A 218 6.46 -23.56 12.04
CA ARG A 218 7.82 -23.72 12.56
C ARG A 218 8.81 -23.25 11.49
N LEU A 219 9.66 -22.29 11.85
CA LEU A 219 10.73 -21.82 10.98
C LEU A 219 11.77 -22.93 10.79
N ARG A 220 12.10 -23.23 9.53
CA ARG A 220 13.12 -24.23 9.18
C ARG A 220 14.01 -23.64 8.11
N LEU A 221 15.30 -23.51 8.40
CA LEU A 221 16.26 -22.98 7.43
C LEU A 221 16.73 -24.10 6.50
N ARG A 222 16.56 -23.89 5.19
CA ARG A 222 17.03 -24.82 4.14
C ARG A 222 17.59 -24.04 2.95
N LEU A 223 18.88 -23.69 3.03
CA LEU A 223 19.61 -22.91 2.02
C LEU A 223 19.48 -23.48 0.59
N ALA A 224 19.50 -24.81 0.44
CA ALA A 224 19.39 -25.45 -0.87
C ALA A 224 18.10 -25.11 -1.65
N LEU A 225 17.00 -24.83 -0.95
CA LEU A 225 15.74 -24.43 -1.57
C LEU A 225 15.71 -22.95 -1.96
N TYR A 226 16.55 -22.15 -1.31
CA TYR A 226 16.60 -20.71 -1.47
C TYR A 226 17.40 -20.31 -2.69
N VAL A 227 18.60 -20.89 -2.86
CA VAL A 227 19.53 -20.56 -3.94
C VAL A 227 18.87 -20.74 -5.31
N ARG A 228 18.11 -21.83 -5.50
CA ARG A 228 17.40 -22.11 -6.77
C ARG A 228 16.34 -21.06 -7.14
N ARG A 229 15.79 -20.36 -6.15
CA ARG A 229 14.73 -19.35 -6.34
C ARG A 229 15.24 -17.92 -6.23
N LEU A 230 16.48 -17.74 -5.79
CA LEU A 230 17.07 -16.43 -5.59
C LEU A 230 17.23 -15.69 -6.92
N ALA A 231 17.66 -16.38 -7.97
CA ALA A 231 17.80 -15.79 -9.31
C ALA A 231 16.48 -15.15 -9.79
N ASP A 232 15.39 -15.94 -9.81
CA ASP A 232 14.05 -15.43 -10.17
C ASP A 232 13.61 -14.28 -9.26
N SER A 233 13.88 -14.38 -7.95
CA SER A 233 13.48 -13.36 -6.97
C SER A 233 14.21 -12.03 -7.22
N ILE A 234 15.49 -12.06 -7.60
CA ILE A 234 16.28 -10.86 -7.93
C ILE A 234 15.72 -10.17 -9.17
N TYR A 235 15.36 -10.91 -10.22
CA TYR A 235 14.72 -10.33 -11.41
C TYR A 235 13.39 -9.64 -11.05
N VAL A 236 12.57 -10.28 -10.22
CA VAL A 236 11.33 -9.70 -9.72
C VAL A 236 11.60 -8.45 -8.87
N ALA A 237 12.63 -8.48 -8.01
CA ALA A 237 13.02 -7.33 -7.20
C ALA A 237 13.41 -6.14 -8.08
N GLY A 238 14.24 -6.37 -9.11
CA GLY A 238 14.64 -5.33 -10.05
C GLY A 238 13.44 -4.74 -10.80
N ALA A 239 12.53 -5.59 -11.27
CA ALA A 239 11.29 -5.14 -11.91
C ALA A 239 10.40 -4.34 -10.96
N GLU A 240 10.22 -4.78 -9.71
CA GLU A 240 9.45 -4.05 -8.70
C GLU A 240 10.10 -2.70 -8.36
N VAL A 241 11.42 -2.64 -8.21
CA VAL A 241 12.13 -1.37 -7.96
C VAL A 241 11.91 -0.40 -9.13
N LEU A 242 12.09 -0.85 -10.37
CA LEU A 242 11.87 0.01 -11.55
C LEU A 242 10.41 0.46 -11.66
N PHE A 243 9.46 -0.44 -11.40
CA PHE A 243 8.04 -0.12 -11.42
C PHE A 243 7.70 0.95 -10.37
N TYR A 244 8.12 0.76 -9.12
CA TYR A 244 7.85 1.72 -8.05
C TYR A 244 8.64 3.02 -8.23
N LEU A 245 9.84 2.97 -8.79
CA LEU A 245 10.57 4.17 -9.19
C LEU A 245 9.74 4.94 -10.19
N GLN A 246 9.31 4.33 -11.31
CA GLN A 246 8.48 5.01 -12.30
C GLN A 246 7.19 5.61 -11.70
N MET A 247 6.54 4.90 -10.77
CA MET A 247 5.29 5.34 -10.14
C MET A 247 5.45 6.47 -9.13
N GLU A 248 6.62 6.61 -8.50
CA GLU A 248 6.87 7.56 -7.39
C GLU A 248 7.94 8.62 -7.71
N PHE A 249 8.56 8.55 -8.90
CA PHE A 249 9.63 9.45 -9.33
C PHE A 249 9.16 10.90 -9.45
N ASP A 250 7.89 11.09 -9.82
CA ASP A 250 7.20 12.38 -9.87
C ASP A 250 7.36 13.17 -8.55
N LYS A 251 7.09 12.53 -7.41
CA LYS A 251 7.17 13.18 -6.08
C LYS A 251 8.60 13.56 -5.71
N LEU A 252 9.58 12.74 -6.10
CA LEU A 252 11.00 13.01 -5.89
C LEU A 252 11.45 14.24 -6.71
N LEU A 253 11.05 14.32 -7.97
CA LEU A 253 11.37 15.45 -8.85
C LEU A 253 10.72 16.75 -8.37
N VAL A 254 9.44 16.70 -7.97
CA VAL A 254 8.74 17.89 -7.48
C VAL A 254 9.39 18.42 -6.20
N LEU A 255 9.84 17.54 -5.30
CA LEU A 255 10.59 17.96 -4.11
C LEU A 255 11.94 18.58 -4.48
N ALA A 256 12.69 17.95 -5.39
CA ALA A 256 14.03 18.41 -5.78
C ALA A 256 14.01 19.76 -6.50
N ILE A 257 13.03 19.99 -7.38
CA ILE A 257 12.96 21.18 -8.23
C ILE A 257 12.11 22.27 -7.58
N GLY A 258 10.96 21.91 -7.02
CA GLY A 258 9.96 22.84 -6.49
C GLY A 258 9.99 23.04 -4.97
N GLY A 259 10.83 22.28 -4.26
CA GLY A 259 10.97 22.35 -2.81
C GLY A 259 9.80 21.73 -2.02
N PRO A 260 9.91 21.75 -0.68
CA PRO A 260 8.96 21.08 0.23
C PRO A 260 7.50 21.53 0.06
N HIS A 261 7.27 22.83 -0.14
CA HIS A 261 5.92 23.37 -0.22
C HIS A 261 5.18 22.92 -1.48
N LEU A 262 5.84 22.94 -2.65
CA LEU A 262 5.25 22.48 -3.90
C LEU A 262 5.00 20.96 -3.87
N ALA A 263 5.95 20.20 -3.29
CA ALA A 263 5.76 18.76 -3.06
C ALA A 263 4.54 18.47 -2.19
N GLY A 264 4.27 19.29 -1.17
CA GLY A 264 3.06 19.18 -0.35
C GLY A 264 1.77 19.38 -1.14
N ILE A 265 1.69 20.46 -1.92
CA ILE A 265 0.53 20.72 -2.79
C ILE A 265 0.35 19.58 -3.79
N TYR A 266 1.44 19.15 -4.43
CA TYR A 266 1.43 18.04 -5.37
C TYR A 266 0.92 16.74 -4.74
N ALA A 267 1.41 16.39 -3.54
CA ALA A 267 0.97 15.21 -2.81
C ALA A 267 -0.52 15.26 -2.44
N ILE A 268 -1.03 16.44 -2.06
CA ILE A 268 -2.47 16.66 -1.81
C ILE A 268 -3.29 16.44 -3.08
N ILE A 269 -2.89 17.05 -4.19
CA ILE A 269 -3.58 16.91 -5.48
C ILE A 269 -3.57 15.46 -5.94
N MET A 270 -2.42 14.79 -5.90
CA MET A 270 -2.30 13.38 -6.29
C MET A 270 -3.18 12.48 -5.43
N ARG A 271 -3.33 12.78 -4.13
CA ARG A 271 -4.26 12.05 -3.26
C ARG A 271 -5.73 12.24 -3.69
N LEU A 272 -6.13 13.47 -4.06
CA LEU A 272 -7.47 13.74 -4.57
C LEU A 272 -7.74 13.04 -5.91
N VAL A 273 -6.75 13.02 -6.80
CA VAL A 273 -6.82 12.28 -8.07
C VAL A 273 -6.96 10.78 -7.81
N ASP A 274 -6.17 10.21 -6.91
CA ASP A 274 -6.28 8.80 -6.53
C ASP A 274 -7.65 8.48 -5.95
N LEU A 275 -8.19 9.37 -5.11
CA LEU A 275 -9.51 9.19 -4.49
C LEU A 275 -10.64 9.19 -5.52
N THR A 276 -10.59 10.08 -6.51
CA THR A 276 -11.58 10.16 -7.58
C THR A 276 -11.43 9.05 -8.62
N ALA A 277 -10.23 8.49 -8.78
CA ALA A 277 -9.95 7.41 -9.74
C ALA A 277 -10.40 6.01 -9.26
N ILE A 278 -10.68 5.80 -7.97
CA ILE A 278 -11.02 4.47 -7.44
C ILE A 278 -12.26 3.83 -8.07
N PRO A 279 -13.41 4.54 -8.25
CA PRO A 279 -14.59 3.95 -8.88
C PRO A 279 -14.25 3.47 -10.29
N ILE A 280 -13.46 4.24 -11.03
CA ILE A 280 -13.00 3.90 -12.37
C ILE A 280 -12.11 2.65 -12.33
N ARG A 281 -11.11 2.57 -11.43
CA ARG A 281 -10.23 1.40 -11.30
C ARG A 281 -11.02 0.13 -10.96
N THR A 282 -11.99 0.23 -10.04
CA THR A 282 -12.83 -0.91 -9.63
C THR A 282 -13.71 -1.38 -10.79
N PHE A 283 -14.30 -0.43 -11.52
CA PHE A 283 -15.11 -0.72 -12.70
C PHE A 283 -14.28 -1.36 -13.82
N SER A 284 -13.11 -0.80 -14.15
CA SER A 284 -12.19 -1.34 -15.15
C SER A 284 -11.77 -2.77 -14.82
N MET A 285 -11.48 -3.07 -13.55
CA MET A 285 -11.16 -4.43 -13.11
C MET A 285 -12.30 -5.41 -13.37
N MET A 286 -13.53 -5.04 -13.01
CA MET A 286 -14.71 -5.89 -13.26
C MET A 286 -15.03 -6.06 -14.75
N LEU A 287 -14.76 -5.03 -15.56
CA LEU A 287 -14.95 -5.07 -17.01
C LEU A 287 -13.95 -6.03 -17.66
N VAL A 288 -12.67 -5.95 -17.29
CA VAL A 288 -11.64 -6.88 -17.78
C VAL A 288 -11.95 -8.33 -17.38
N GLN A 289 -12.36 -8.56 -16.12
CA GLN A 289 -12.78 -9.89 -15.66
C GLN A 289 -13.98 -10.49 -16.41
N ARG A 290 -14.77 -9.66 -17.09
CA ARG A 290 -15.88 -10.11 -17.94
C ARG A 290 -15.49 -10.35 -19.39
N MET A 291 -14.40 -9.74 -19.85
CA MET A 291 -13.89 -9.91 -21.21
C MET A 291 -12.96 -11.12 -21.34
N MET A 292 -12.33 -11.53 -20.24
CA MET A 292 -11.59 -12.80 -20.11
C MET A 292 -12.52 -13.95 -19.75
#